data_AF-A0A7W0FHU3-F1
#
_entry.id   AF-A0A7W0FHU3-F1
#
_cell.length_a   1.000
_cell.length_b   1.000
_cell.length_c   1.000
_cell.angle_alpha   90.00
_cell.angle_beta   90.00
_cell.angle_gamma   90.00
#
_symmetry.space_group_name_H-M   'P 1'
#
loop_
_entity.id
_entity.type
_entity.pdbx_description
1 polymer ?
#
loop_
_entity_poly.entity_id
_entity_poly.type
_entity_poly.pdbx_seq_one_letter_code
_entity_poly.pdbx_strand_id
1 'polypeptide(L)' 'MKHFCLMCGTQLESRIIEDREREICPDCGWIHYKQYKVSAGV' A
#
# COMPACT_ATOMS: atom_id res chain seq x y z
N MET A 1 -3.01 -2.04 11.51
CA MET A 1 -1.56 -2.31 11.56
C MET A 1 -0.85 -1.25 10.75
N LYS A 2 0.34 -0.80 11.17
CA LYS A 2 1.13 0.18 10.40
C LYS A 2 1.95 -0.55 9.35
N HIS A 3 1.85 -0.15 8.09
CA HIS A 3 2.73 -0.64 7.03
C HIS A 3 3.92 0.32 6.84
N PHE A 4 5.02 -0.24 6.34
CA PHE A 4 6.25 0.48 6.07
C PHE A 4 6.64 0.28 4.61
N CYS A 5 7.29 1.27 4.02
CA CYS A 5 7.73 1.22 2.65
C CYS A 5 8.77 0.10 2.46
N LEU A 6 8.56 -0.76 1.47
CA LEU A 6 9.50 -1.83 1.12
C LEU A 6 10.81 -1.31 0.49
N MET A 7 10.85 -0.03 0.08
CA MET A 7 12.02 0.58 -0.55
C MET A 7 12.93 1.32 0.44
N CYS A 8 12.36 2.06 1.41
CA CYS A 8 13.13 2.90 2.33
C CYS A 8 12.81 2.71 3.82
N GLY A 9 11.79 1.91 4.17
CA GLY A 9 11.42 1.65 5.57
C GLY A 9 10.56 2.74 6.23
N THR A 10 10.25 3.85 5.55
CA THR A 10 9.39 4.92 6.08
C THR A 10 7.96 4.44 6.31
N GLN A 11 7.31 4.89 7.38
CA GLN A 11 5.91 4.55 7.67
C GLN A 11 5.00 5.08 6.55
N LEU A 12 4.09 4.24 6.04
CA LEU A 12 3.15 4.63 5.00
C LEU A 12 2.01 5.50 5.54
N GLU A 13 1.46 6.34 4.68
CA GLU A 13 0.31 7.19 4.94
C GLU A 13 -0.83 6.88 3.95
N SER A 14 -2.08 6.88 4.43
CA SER A 14 -3.25 6.80 3.56
C SER A 14 -3.47 8.11 2.80
N ARG A 15 -3.63 8.04 1.48
CA ARG A 15 -4.09 9.15 0.63
C ARG A 15 -5.11 8.68 -0.40
N ILE A 16 -5.94 9.60 -0.88
CA ILE A 16 -6.83 9.35 -2.01
C ILE A 16 -6.02 9.55 -3.29
N ILE A 17 -5.90 8.47 -4.09
CA ILE A 17 -5.22 8.44 -5.38
C ILE A 17 -6.17 7.74 -6.35
N GLU A 18 -6.53 8.42 -7.44
CA GLU A 18 -7.50 7.91 -8.43
C GLU A 18 -8.84 7.51 -7.79
N ASP A 19 -9.37 8.37 -6.92
CA ASP A 19 -10.66 8.15 -6.23
C ASP A 19 -10.69 6.89 -5.33
N ARG A 20 -9.50 6.42 -4.92
CA ARG A 20 -9.33 5.27 -4.03
C ARG A 20 -8.35 5.59 -2.91
N GLU A 21 -8.64 5.10 -1.71
CA GLU A 21 -7.69 5.17 -0.60
C GLU A 21 -6.55 4.18 -0.83
N ARG A 22 -5.31 4.69 -0.85
CA ARG A 22 -4.08 3.92 -1.04
C ARG A 22 -3.04 4.36 -0.03
N GLU A 23 -2.20 3.43 0.38
CA GLU A 23 -1.04 3.74 1.21
C GLU A 23 0.13 4.16 0.32
N ILE A 24 0.73 5.32 0.61
CA ILE A 24 1.87 5.87 -0.12
C ILE A 24 3.00 6.23 0.85
N CYS A 25 4.23 6.04 0.40
CA CYS A 25 5.41 6.49 1.11
C CYS A 25 5.60 8.00 0.89
N PRO A 26 5.61 8.83 1.95
CA PRO A 26 5.82 10.28 1.81
C PRO A 26 7.27 10.65 1.42
N ASP A 27 8.22 9.73 1.58
CA ASP A 27 9.65 9.98 1.38
C ASP A 27 10.12 9.63 -0.04
N CYS A 28 9.80 8.42 -0.54
CA CYS A 28 10.23 7.98 -1.87
C CYS A 28 9.11 7.89 -2.91
N GLY A 29 7.84 8.12 -2.52
CA GLY A 29 6.69 8.08 -3.42
C GLY A 29 6.17 6.69 -3.79
N TRP A 30 6.74 5.62 -3.21
CA TRP A 30 6.28 4.25 -3.48
C TRP A 30 4.83 4.02 -3.00
N ILE A 31 4.00 3.45 -3.87
CA ILE A 31 2.58 3.17 -3.59
C ILE A 31 2.40 1.68 -3.28
N HIS A 32 1.76 1.39 -2.15
CA HIS A 32 1.43 0.03 -1.75
C HIS A 32 0.09 -0.41 -2.37
N TYR A 33 0.14 -1.40 -3.25
CA TYR A 33 -1.04 -2.03 -3.84
C TYR A 33 -1.38 -3.32 -3.09
N LYS A 34 -2.60 -3.38 -2.55
CA LYS A 34 -3.11 -4.59 -1.89
C LYS A 34 -3.23 -5.71 -2.92
N GLN A 35 -2.54 -6.82 -2.66
CA GLN A 35 -2.55 -7.98 -3.53
C GLN A 35 -3.56 -8.99 -3.01
N TYR A 36 -4.76 -8.99 -3.59
CA TYR A 36 -5.80 -9.95 -3.25
C TYR A 36 -5.42 -11.34 -3.74
N LYS A 37 -5.43 -12.31 -2.83
CA LYS A 37 -5.24 -13.73 -3.18
C LYS A 37 -6.59 -14.28 -3.65
N VAL A 38 -6.60 -14.93 -4.81
CA VAL A 38 -7.75 -15.71 -5.29
C VAL A 38 -7.58 -17.14 -4.78
N SER A 39 -8.61 -17.69 -4.15
CA SER A 39 -8.67 -19.10 -3.73
C SER A 39 -9.88 -19.78 -4.37
N ALA A 40 -9.74 -21.04 -4.78
CA ALA A 40 -10.83 -21.89 -5.24
C ALA A 40 -10.97 -23.10 -4.30
N GLY A 41 -12.20 -23.41 -3.89
CA GLY A 41 -12.55 -24.62 -3.13
C GLY A 41 -13.36 -25.57 -4.01
N VAL A 42 -13.11 -26.87 -3.87
CA VAL A 42 -13.85 -27.95 -4.54
C VAL A 42 -14.74 -28.68 -3.55
#